data_AF-A0A7C5JT67-F1
#
_entry.id   AF-A0A7C5JT67-F1
#
_cell.length_a   1.000
_cell.length_b   1.000
_cell.length_c   1.000
_cell.angle_alpha   90.00
_cell.angle_beta   90.00
_cell.angle_gamma   90.00
#
_symmetry.space_group_name_H-M   'P 1'
#
loop_
_entity.id
_entity.type
_entity.pdbx_description
1 polymer ?
#
loop_
_entity_poly.entity_id
_entity_poly.type
_entity_poly.pdbx_seq_one_letter_code
_entity_poly.pdbx_strand_id
1 'polypeptide(L)'
;MKEEMDGCVKPAAGPLVEGEAAPDLHSQEEKAMVRATVGKEAPDFEATAYLPGEGFKNVKLSDYKGKWVVVCFYPGDFTFV
;
A
#
# COMPACT_ATOMS: atom_id res chain seq x y z
N MET A 1 -25.00 16.66 -8.57
CA MET A 1 -24.77 15.20 -8.67
C MET A 1 -23.29 14.98 -8.38
N LYS A 2 -22.94 14.34 -7.27
CA LYS A 2 -21.57 13.90 -7.01
C LYS A 2 -21.39 12.65 -7.84
N GLU A 3 -20.47 12.68 -8.80
CA GLU A 3 -20.18 11.55 -9.68
C GLU A 3 -19.83 10.32 -8.81
N GLU A 4 -20.56 9.24 -9.03
CA GLU A 4 -20.25 7.92 -8.47
C GLU A 4 -19.00 7.42 -9.19
N MET A 5 -17.86 7.48 -8.51
CA MET A 5 -16.60 6.97 -9.01
C MET A 5 -16.48 5.48 -8.67
N ASP A 6 -17.46 4.67 -9.11
CA ASP A 6 -17.41 3.19 -9.11
C ASP A 6 -16.66 2.69 -10.35
N GLY A 7 -15.53 3.33 -10.65
CA GLY A 7 -14.58 2.84 -11.65
C GLY A 7 -13.59 1.91 -10.96
N CYS A 8 -13.48 0.66 -11.44
CA CYS A 8 -12.54 -0.36 -10.96
C CYS A 8 -11.25 0.26 -10.40
N VAL A 9 -11.09 0.22 -9.07
CA VAL A 9 -9.89 0.76 -8.42
C VAL A 9 -8.70 -0.04 -8.94
N LYS A 10 -7.66 0.66 -9.43
CA LYS A 10 -6.45 0.01 -9.91
C LYS A 10 -5.84 -0.78 -8.75
N PRO A 11 -5.57 -2.08 -8.91
CA PRO A 11 -4.95 -2.87 -7.85
C PRO A 11 -3.65 -2.21 -7.40
N ALA A 12 -3.49 -2.05 -6.08
CA ALA A 12 -2.25 -1.54 -5.53
C ALA A 12 -1.12 -2.57 -5.70
N ALA A 13 0.10 -2.08 -5.92
CA ALA A 13 1.27 -2.93 -6.15
C ALA A 13 1.75 -3.68 -4.88
N GLY A 14 1.35 -3.25 -3.68
CA GLY A 14 1.84 -3.81 -2.42
C GLY A 14 3.27 -3.36 -2.12
N PRO A 15 4.11 -4.21 -1.49
CA PRO A 15 5.51 -3.88 -1.23
C PRO A 15 6.28 -3.56 -2.52
N LEU A 16 6.88 -2.38 -2.58
CA LEU A 16 7.66 -1.90 -3.72
C LEU A 16 9.13 -2.27 -3.48
N VAL A 17 9.59 -3.36 -4.11
CA VAL A 17 11.01 -3.70 -4.17
C VAL A 17 11.62 -2.95 -5.35
N GLU A 18 12.67 -2.18 -5.12
CA GLU A 18 13.42 -1.53 -6.20
C GLU A 18 14.06 -2.62 -7.08
N GLY A 19 13.42 -2.98 -8.20
CA GLY A 19 14.04 -3.85 -9.20
C GLY A 19 13.21 -4.87 -9.96
N GLU A 20 11.88 -4.95 -9.83
CA GLU A 20 11.09 -5.93 -10.61
C GLU A 20 9.93 -5.32 -11.41
N ALA A 21 10.08 -5.42 -12.73
CA ALA A 21 9.01 -5.32 -13.70
C ALA A 21 8.04 -6.51 -13.55
N ALA A 22 6.81 -6.32 -14.05
CA ALA A 22 5.64 -7.20 -13.97
C ALA A 22 5.93 -8.72 -13.82
N PRO A 23 5.22 -9.45 -12.93
CA PRO A 23 5.47 -10.86 -12.72
C PRO A 23 4.93 -11.69 -13.88
N ASP A 24 5.79 -12.56 -14.41
CA ASP A 24 5.44 -13.67 -15.28
C ASP A 24 4.70 -14.74 -14.47
N LEU A 25 3.65 -15.30 -15.05
CA LEU A 25 2.74 -16.26 -14.44
C LEU A 25 3.39 -17.66 -14.47
N HIS A 26 4.19 -18.02 -13.45
CA HIS A 26 4.36 -19.38 -12.88
C HIS A 26 5.74 -19.56 -12.22
N SER A 27 5.91 -19.05 -11.00
CA SER A 27 6.93 -19.51 -10.05
C SER A 27 6.38 -19.26 -8.64
N GLN A 28 6.25 -20.31 -7.84
CA GLN A 28 6.09 -20.11 -6.39
C GLN A 28 7.44 -19.68 -5.83
N GLU A 29 7.73 -18.39 -5.95
CA GLU A 29 8.88 -17.76 -5.34
C GLU A 29 8.48 -17.38 -3.91
N GLU A 30 9.19 -17.94 -2.93
CA GLU A 30 9.04 -17.60 -1.52
C GLU A 30 9.48 -16.14 -1.37
N LYS A 31 8.52 -15.23 -1.59
CA LYS A 31 8.73 -13.78 -1.69
C LYS A 31 9.44 -13.32 -0.44
N ALA A 32 10.73 -13.01 -0.55
CA ALA A 32 11.56 -12.52 0.53
C ALA A 32 10.84 -11.33 1.19
N MET A 33 10.26 -11.55 2.37
CA MET A 33 9.50 -10.51 3.05
C MET A 33 10.49 -9.42 3.47
N VAL A 34 10.34 -8.23 2.88
CA VAL A 34 11.15 -7.07 3.25
C VAL A 34 10.91 -6.76 4.74
N ARG A 35 11.98 -6.85 5.55
CA ARG A 35 11.89 -6.65 6.99
C ARG A 35 12.10 -5.17 7.36
N ALA A 36 11.09 -4.55 7.95
CA ALA A 36 11.23 -3.23 8.56
C ALA A 36 12.27 -3.27 9.70
N THR A 37 13.28 -2.41 9.61
CA THR A 37 14.40 -2.36 10.57
C THR A 37 14.57 -0.92 11.07
N VAL A 38 14.70 -0.74 12.38
CA VAL A 38 14.88 0.58 13.00
C VAL A 38 16.15 1.25 12.49
N GLY A 39 16.06 2.54 12.15
CA GLY A 39 17.19 3.33 11.63
C GLY A 39 17.56 3.06 10.17
N LYS A 40 16.81 2.20 9.46
CA LYS A 40 16.88 2.03 8.01
C LYS A 40 15.71 2.75 7.34
N GLU A 41 15.83 2.99 6.03
CA GLU A 41 14.69 3.50 5.26
C GLU A 41 13.52 2.51 5.37
N ALA A 42 12.32 3.05 5.59
CA ALA A 42 11.13 2.24 5.69
C ALA A 42 10.82 1.60 4.33
N PRO A 43 10.43 0.31 4.28
CA PRO A 43 10.04 -0.34 3.03
C PRO A 43 8.91 0.42 2.35
N ASP A 44 9.11 0.82 1.09
CA ASP A 44 8.06 1.50 0.33
C ASP A 44 6.97 0.49 -0.05
N PHE A 45 5.73 0.97 -0.09
CA PHE A 45 4.57 0.17 -0.48
C PHE A 45 3.52 1.05 -1.13
N GLU A 46 2.76 0.46 -2.04
CA GLU A 46 1.54 1.04 -2.59
C GLU A 46 0.33 0.28 -2.03
N ALA A 47 -0.63 1.01 -1.48
CA ALA A 47 -1.87 0.45 -0.94
C ALA A 47 -3.08 1.24 -1.45
N THR A 48 -4.20 0.54 -1.67
CA THR A 48 -5.48 1.19 -1.91
C THR A 48 -6.04 1.69 -0.58
N ALA A 49 -6.33 3.00 -0.49
CA ALA A 49 -6.85 3.65 0.69
C ALA A 49 -8.08 4.49 0.35
N TYR A 50 -9.00 4.62 1.31
CA TYR A 50 -10.11 5.56 1.22
C TYR A 50 -9.70 6.92 1.79
N LEU A 51 -9.79 7.96 0.96
CA LEU A 51 -9.50 9.34 1.34
C LEU A 51 -10.82 10.13 1.45
N PRO A 52 -11.11 10.76 2.60
CA PRO A 52 -12.35 11.53 2.79
C PRO A 52 -12.53 12.60 1.71
N GLY A 53 -13.66 12.57 1.01
CA GLY A 53 -13.97 13.52 -0.06
C GLY A 53 -13.33 13.20 -1.42
N GLU A 54 -12.38 12.27 -1.49
CA GLU A 54 -11.68 11.87 -2.72
C GLU A 54 -12.00 10.43 -3.16
N GLY A 55 -12.53 9.60 -2.25
CA GLY A 55 -12.86 8.21 -2.53
C GLY A 55 -11.65 7.27 -2.43
N PHE A 56 -11.71 6.13 -3.12
CA PHE A 56 -10.62 5.17 -3.15
C PHE A 56 -9.49 5.63 -4.09
N LYS A 57 -8.26 5.64 -3.56
CA LYS A 57 -7.04 5.95 -4.32
C LYS A 57 -5.90 5.06 -3.89
N ASN A 58 -4.93 4.89 -4.78
CA ASN A 58 -3.67 4.28 -4.39
C ASN A 58 -2.77 5.33 -3.75
N VAL A 59 -2.20 4.99 -2.60
CA VAL A 59 -1.27 5.82 -1.85
C VAL A 59 0.07 5.09 -1.72
N LYS A 60 1.17 5.83 -1.85
CA LYS A 60 2.52 5.30 -1.62
C LYS A 60 3.13 5.88 -0.36
N LEU A 61 3.96 5.11 0.34
CA LEU A 61 4.68 5.64 1.49
C LEU A 61 5.63 6.78 1.06
N SER A 62 6.23 6.66 -0.13
CA SER A 62 7.08 7.69 -0.74
C SER A 62 6.39 9.04 -0.98
N ASP A 63 5.06 9.10 -1.14
CA ASP A 63 4.31 10.35 -1.33
C ASP A 63 4.36 11.27 -0.09
N TYR A 64 4.70 10.72 1.07
CA TYR A 64 4.76 11.43 2.35
C TYR A 64 6.18 11.83 2.77
N LYS A 65 7.19 11.69 1.89
CA LYS A 65 8.56 12.13 2.17
C LYS A 65 8.60 13.60 2.62
N GLY A 66 9.39 13.88 3.66
CA GLY A 66 9.49 15.20 4.28
C GLY A 66 8.45 15.49 5.37
N LYS A 67 7.53 14.56 5.65
CA LYS A 67 6.60 14.61 6.79
C LYS A 67 6.86 13.45 7.74
N TRP A 68 6.55 13.64 9.02
CA TRP A 68 6.46 12.51 9.94
C TRP A 68 5.22 11.70 9.63
N VAL A 69 5.40 10.38 9.49
CA VAL A 69 4.34 9.42 9.18
C VAL A 69 4.31 8.36 10.25
N VAL A 70 3.10 8.03 10.73
CA VAL A 70 2.85 6.91 11.63
C VAL A 70 1.98 5.91 10.88
N VAL A 71 2.48 4.69 10.73
CA VAL A 71 1.74 3.58 10.10
C VAL A 71 1.31 2.61 11.19
N CYS A 72 0.01 2.37 11.30
CA CYS A 72 -0.58 1.46 12.28
C CYS A 72 -1.26 0.28 11.56
N PHE A 73 -0.99 -0.93 12.02
CA PHE A 73 -1.69 -2.13 11.59
C PHE A 73 -2.66 -2.55 12.69
N TYR A 74 -3.85 -2.99 12.32
CA TYR A 74 -4.85 -3.48 13.26
C TYR A 74 -5.49 -4.78 12.73
N PRO A 75 -6.08 -5.63 13.60
CA PRO A 75 -6.48 -6.99 13.23
C PRO A 75 -7.65 -7.09 12.26
N GLY A 76 -8.62 -6.17 12.32
CA GLY A 76 -9.77 -6.19 11.42
C GLY A 76 -10.84 -5.17 11.77
N ASP A 77 -11.65 -4.83 10.77
CA ASP A 77 -12.77 -3.91 10.89
C ASP A 77 -13.92 -4.51 11.70
N PHE A 78 -14.63 -3.67 12.45
CA PHE A 78 -15.80 -4.06 13.26
C PHE A 78 -15.56 -5.21 14.25
N THR A 79 -14.32 -5.36 14.72
CA THR A 79 -13.94 -6.30 15.77
C THR A 79 -14.10 -5.67 17.15
N PHE A 80 -14.14 -6.51 18.19
CA PHE A 80 -14.16 -6.03 19.58
C PHE A 80 -12.77 -5.55 19.98
N VAL A 81 -12.72 -4.47 20.78
CA VAL A 81 -11.51 -3.99 21.45
C VAL A 81 -11.33 -4.66 22.81
#